data_AF-A0A660PU72-F1
#
_entry.id   AF-A0A660PU72-F1
#
_cell.length_a   1.000
_cell.length_b   1.000
_cell.length_c   1.000
_cell.angle_alpha   90.00
_cell.angle_beta   90.00
_cell.angle_gamma   90.00
#
_symmetry.space_group_name_H-M   'P 1'
#
loop_
_entity.id
_entity.type
_entity.pdbx_description
1 polymer ?
#
loop_
_entity_poly.entity_id
_entity_poly.type
_entity_poly.pdbx_seq_one_letter_code
_entity_poly.pdbx_strand_id
1 'polypeptide(L)'
;MANNVVEILQGVVGELKEMARSESVIGEPITIGDKTVIPVVKISVGFGAGGGQGEGTADDKKASGTGFGGGGGGGAKIEPHAFIIIDGDKIRLLPTK
;
A
#
# COMPACT_ATOMS: atom_id res chain seq x y z
N MET A 1 -22.60 10.64 -13.71
CA MET A 1 -22.06 9.30 -14.04
C MET A 1 -20.93 9.07 -13.06
N ALA A 2 -21.15 8.28 -12.01
CA ALA A 2 -20.14 8.07 -10.98
C ALA A 2 -19.03 7.20 -11.58
N ASN A 3 -17.81 7.75 -11.68
CA ASN A 3 -16.63 7.03 -12.12
C ASN A 3 -16.15 6.12 -10.96
N ASN A 4 -16.94 5.10 -10.65
CA ASN A 4 -16.71 4.19 -9.52
C ASN A 4 -15.33 3.52 -9.57
N VAL A 5 -14.76 3.33 -10.77
CA VAL A 5 -13.39 2.81 -10.95
C VAL A 5 -12.34 3.83 -10.48
N VAL A 6 -12.57 5.13 -10.74
CA VAL A 6 -11.67 6.19 -10.30
C VAL A 6 -11.72 6.32 -8.78
N GLU A 7 -12.89 6.17 -8.15
CA GLU A 7 -13.02 6.17 -6.69
C GLU A 7 -12.25 5.02 -6.03
N ILE A 8 -12.31 3.80 -6.59
CA ILE A 8 -11.53 2.66 -6.10
C ILE A 8 -10.03 2.93 -6.23
N LEU A 9 -9.58 3.43 -7.39
CA LEU A 9 -8.16 3.74 -7.60
C LEU A 9 -7.67 4.85 -6.67
N GLN A 10 -8.48 5.88 -6.43
CA GLN A 10 -8.16 6.94 -5.48
C GLN A 10 -8.05 6.41 -4.05
N GLY A 11 -8.96 5.53 -3.63
CA GLY A 11 -8.89 4.86 -2.32
C GLY A 11 -7.60 4.07 -2.15
N VAL A 12 -7.19 3.30 -3.16
CA VAL A 12 -5.96 2.51 -3.09
C VAL A 12 -4.71 3.39 -3.07
N VAL A 13 -4.64 4.44 -3.88
CA VAL A 13 -3.50 5.38 -3.86
C VAL A 13 -3.40 6.10 -2.52
N GLY A 14 -4.54 6.42 -1.89
CA GLY A 14 -4.58 6.98 -0.54
C GLY A 14 -3.93 6.06 0.49
N GLU A 15 -4.31 4.78 0.50
CA GLU A 15 -3.76 3.78 1.43
C GLU A 15 -2.26 3.54 1.22
N LEU A 16 -1.80 3.48 -0.04
CA LEU A 16 -0.37 3.38 -0.34
C LEU A 16 0.43 4.56 0.21
N LYS A 17 -0.13 5.77 0.14
CA LYS A 17 0.52 6.98 0.63
C LYS A 17 0.64 6.97 2.15
N GLU A 18 -0.37 6.47 2.86
CA GLU A 18 -0.32 6.22 4.30
C GLU A 18 0.74 5.18 4.65
N MET A 19 0.78 4.05 3.94
CA MET A 19 1.78 2.99 4.16
C MET A 19 3.21 3.43 3.82
N ALA A 20 3.41 4.36 2.88
CA ALA A 20 4.72 4.85 2.46
C ALA A 20 5.30 5.97 3.34
N ARG A 21 4.59 6.41 4.39
CA ARG A 21 5.12 7.38 5.37
C ARG A 21 6.40 6.83 6.01
N SER A 22 7.41 7.68 6.20
CA SER A 22 8.78 7.27 6.60
C SER A 22 8.84 6.51 7.92
N GLU A 23 7.88 6.73 8.83
CA GLU A 23 7.76 6.03 10.10
C GLU A 23 7.43 4.53 9.95
N SER A 24 6.91 4.11 8.79
CA SER A 24 6.65 2.69 8.52
C SER A 24 7.90 1.94 8.06
N VAL A 25 8.90 2.65 7.52
CA VAL A 25 10.12 2.08 6.92
C VAL A 25 11.30 2.13 7.89
N ILE A 26 11.35 3.18 8.71
CA ILE A 26 12.33 3.36 9.78
C ILE A 26 11.63 3.17 11.12
N GLY A 27 11.96 2.08 11.81
CA GLY A 27 11.41 1.79 13.13
C GLY A 27 11.95 2.72 14.21
N GLU A 28 11.28 2.71 15.36
CA GLU A 28 11.72 3.49 16.52
C GLU A 28 13.13 3.10 16.97
N PRO A 29 14.00 4.07 17.30
CA PRO A 29 15.33 3.79 17.84
C PRO A 29 15.25 3.05 19.18
N ILE A 30 15.98 1.94 19.27
CA ILE A 30 16.13 1.14 20.47
C ILE A 30 17.52 1.38 21.04
N THR A 31 17.61 1.97 22.24
CA THR A 31 18.89 2.21 22.91
C THR A 31 19.21 1.07 23.89
N ILE A 32 20.40 0.47 23.73
CA ILE A 32 20.91 -0.61 24.58
C ILE A 32 22.32 -0.25 25.04
N GLY A 33 22.45 0.16 26.31
CA GLY A 33 23.69 0.75 26.80
C GLY A 33 24.01 2.04 26.03
N ASP A 34 25.23 2.14 25.49
CA ASP A 34 25.70 3.29 24.71
C ASP A 34 25.42 3.16 23.20
N LYS A 35 24.67 2.12 22.80
CA LYS A 35 24.37 1.84 21.38
C LYS A 35 22.92 2.14 21.07
N THR A 36 22.69 2.76 19.92
CA THR A 36 21.34 2.95 19.36
C THR A 36 21.18 2.06 18.14
N VAL A 37 20.10 1.28 18.13
CA VAL A 37 19.74 0.37 17.05
C VAL A 37 18.45 0.89 16.40
N ILE A 38 18.49 1.18 15.12
CA ILE A 38 17.34 1.64 14.34
C ILE A 38 16.97 0.53 13.36
N PRO A 39 15.81 -0.15 13.55
CA PRO A 39 15.33 -1.15 12.62
C PRO A 39 14.92 -0.52 11.29
N VAL A 40 15.29 -1.13 10.17
CA VAL A 40 14.85 -0.76 8.84
C VAL A 40 14.05 -1.92 8.26
N VAL A 41 12.82 -1.66 7.85
CA VAL A 41 11.93 -2.66 7.26
C VAL A 41 11.62 -2.32 5.81
N LYS A 42 11.45 -3.34 4.99
CA LYS A 42 10.96 -3.21 3.62
C LYS A 42 9.48 -3.56 3.61
N ILE A 43 8.68 -2.62 3.11
CA ILE A 43 7.26 -2.84 2.86
C ILE A 43 7.07 -2.97 1.36
N SER A 44 6.46 -4.07 0.93
CA SER A 44 6.05 -4.30 -0.45
C SER A 44 4.54 -4.39 -0.50
N VAL A 45 3.90 -3.58 -1.32
CA VAL A 45 2.43 -3.56 -1.48
C VAL A 45 2.11 -3.82 -2.93
N GLY A 46 1.10 -4.66 -3.18
CA GLY A 46 0.58 -4.94 -4.51
C GLY A 46 -0.93 -4.97 -4.49
N PHE A 47 -1.57 -4.38 -5.49
CA PHE A 47 -3.02 -4.33 -5.61
C PHE A 47 -3.41 -4.39 -7.08
N GLY A 48 -4.66 -4.81 -7.33
CA GLY A 48 -5.27 -4.82 -8.64
C GLY A 48 -6.77 -4.66 -8.51
N ALA A 49 -7.37 -3.88 -9.41
CA ALA A 49 -8.81 -3.68 -9.46
C ALA A 49 -9.26 -3.63 -10.93
N GLY A 50 -10.52 -3.97 -11.16
CA GLY A 50 -11.14 -3.94 -12.47
C GLY A 50 -12.66 -3.85 -12.36
N GLY A 51 -13.30 -3.34 -13.40
CA GLY A 51 -14.74 -3.27 -13.48
C GLY A 51 -15.21 -2.99 -14.90
N GLY A 52 -16.49 -3.26 -15.13
CA GLY A 52 -17.16 -3.08 -16.40
C GLY A 52 -18.56 -2.55 -16.19
N GLN A 53 -19.01 -1.75 -17.15
CA GLN A 53 -20.36 -1.23 -17.21
C GLN A 53 -21.01 -1.70 -18.51
N GLY A 54 -22.27 -2.09 -18.42
CA GLY A 54 -23.09 -2.49 -19.55
C GLY A 54 -24.39 -1.70 -19.60
N GLU A 55 -24.80 -1.32 -20.80
CA GLU A 55 -26.10 -0.71 -21.06
C GLU A 55 -26.93 -1.66 -21.92
N GLY A 56 -28.12 -2.01 -21.45
CA GLY A 56 -29.08 -2.78 -22.22
C GLY A 56 -29.86 -1.87 -23.16
N THR A 57 -29.78 -2.12 -24.47
CA THR A 57 -30.67 -1.53 -25.47
C THR A 57 -31.89 -2.44 -25.62
N ALA A 58 -32.99 -2.08 -24.97
CA ALA A 58 -34.28 -2.68 -25.27
C ALA A 58 -34.94 -1.87 -26.40
N ASP A 59 -35.24 -2.51 -27.53
CA ASP A 59 -36.00 -1.91 -28.64
C ASP A 59 -37.42 -1.47 -28.22
N ASP A 60 -37.92 -2.00 -27.09
CA ASP A 60 -39.15 -1.56 -26.46
C ASP A 60 -38.85 -0.57 -25.31
N LYS A 61 -39.43 0.63 -25.41
CA LYS A 61 -39.28 1.83 -24.56
C LYS A 61 -39.57 1.67 -23.05
N LYS A 62 -39.48 0.46 -22.47
CA LYS A 62 -39.83 0.17 -21.07
C LYS A 62 -38.74 -0.49 -20.24
N ALA A 63 -37.58 -0.84 -20.79
CA ALA A 63 -36.50 -1.45 -20.01
C ALA A 63 -35.09 -1.05 -20.48
N SER A 64 -34.71 0.22 -20.28
CA SER A 64 -33.29 0.60 -20.31
C SER A 64 -32.67 0.29 -18.94
N GLY A 65 -31.83 -0.73 -18.87
CA GLY A 65 -31.09 -1.11 -17.66
C GLY A 65 -29.61 -0.81 -17.80
N THR A 66 -29.02 -0.16 -16.80
CA THR A 66 -27.56 -0.03 -16.67
C THR A 66 -27.06 -0.96 -15.58
N GLY A 67 -26.04 -1.77 -15.87
CA GLY A 67 -25.40 -2.65 -14.91
C GLY A 67 -23.94 -2.29 -14.72
N PHE A 68 -23.45 -2.38 -13.48
CA PHE A 68 -22.03 -2.26 -13.15
C PHE A 68 -21.59 -3.49 -12.38
N GLY A 69 -20.43 -4.03 -12.74
CA GLY A 69 -19.76 -5.08 -11.99
C GLY A 69 -18.29 -4.73 -11.84
N GLY A 70 -17.74 -4.94 -10.65
CA GLY A 70 -16.33 -4.68 -10.38
C GLY A 70 -15.81 -5.53 -9.25
N GLY A 71 -14.48 -5.61 -9.16
CA GLY A 71 -13.77 -6.35 -8.14
C GLY A 71 -12.31 -5.91 -8.05
N GLY A 72 -11.69 -6.18 -6.91
CA GLY A 72 -10.29 -5.89 -6.69
C GLY A 72 -9.76 -6.66 -5.50
N GLY A 73 -8.44 -6.61 -5.34
CA GLY A 73 -7.73 -7.24 -4.24
C GLY A 73 -6.32 -6.68 -4.13
N GLY A 74 -5.70 -6.91 -2.98
CA GLY A 74 -4.32 -6.51 -2.74
C GLY A 74 -3.73 -7.26 -1.57
N GLY A 75 -2.44 -7.04 -1.37
CA GLY A 75 -1.68 -7.61 -0.28
C GLY A 75 -0.45 -6.77 0.03
N ALA A 76 0.03 -6.92 1.26
CA ALA A 76 1.25 -6.29 1.73
C ALA A 76 2.18 -7.35 2.31
N LYS A 77 3.48 -7.14 2.13
CA LYS A 77 4.56 -7.92 2.74
C LYS A 77 5.46 -6.96 3.49
N ILE A 78 5.68 -7.24 4.76
CA ILE A 78 6.61 -6.51 5.62
C ILE A 78 7.74 -7.48 5.95
N GLU A 79 8.98 -7.08 5.65
CA GLU A 79 10.17 -7.87 5.98
C GLU A 79 11.27 -7.01 6.58
N PRO A 80 11.96 -7.46 7.64
CA PRO A 80 13.15 -6.78 8.15
C PRO A 80 14.20 -6.70 7.04
N HIS A 81 14.76 -5.51 6.81
CA HIS A 81 15.75 -5.29 5.77
C HIS A 81 17.15 -5.07 6.35
N ALA A 82 17.27 -4.26 7.39
CA ALA A 82 18.55 -3.98 8.03
C ALA A 82 18.37 -3.43 9.45
N PHE A 83 19.49 -3.30 10.16
CA PHE A 83 19.61 -2.54 11.40
C PHE A 83 20.70 -1.50 11.24
N ILE A 84 20.40 -0.24 11.54
CA ILE A 84 21.42 0.81 11.66
C ILE A 84 21.86 0.81 13.11
N ILE A 85 23.14 0.58 13.37
CA ILE A 85 23.74 0.61 14.70
C ILE A 85 24.62 1.85 14.79
N ILE A 86 24.35 2.66 15.81
CA ILE A 86 25.14 3.82 16.19
C ILE A 86 25.82 3.48 17.52
N ASP A 87 27.15 3.52 17.54
CA ASP A 87 28.01 3.24 18.69
C ASP A 87 29.02 4.39 18.83
N GLY A 88 28.64 5.43 19.57
CA GLY A 88 29.34 6.72 19.55
C GLY A 88 29.40 7.30 18.14
N ASP A 89 30.60 7.59 17.64
CA ASP A 89 30.83 8.13 16.29
C ASP A 89 30.80 7.06 15.19
N LYS A 90 30.62 5.78 15.54
CA LYS A 90 30.62 4.67 14.57
C LYS A 90 29.19 4.33 14.15
N ILE A 91 28.91 4.47 12.86
CA ILE A 91 27.64 4.06 12.25
C ILE A 91 27.88 2.79 11.42
N ARG A 92 27.05 1.77 11.60
CA ARG A 92 27.09 0.50 10.86
C ARG A 92 25.70 0.11 10.37
N LEU A 93 25.61 -0.34 9.13
CA LEU A 93 24.41 -0.99 8.61
C LEU A 93 24.61 -2.51 8.67
N LEU A 94 23.73 -3.22 9.35
CA LEU A 94 23.68 -4.68 9.39
C LEU A 94 22.49 -5.17 8.56
N PRO A 95 22.69 -5.65 7.33
CA PRO A 95 21.62 -6.24 6.53
C PRO A 95 21.16 -7.58 7.13
N THR A 96 19.88 -7.90 7.00
CA THR A 96 19.29 -9.15 7.52
C THR A 96 19.49 -10.35 6.59
N LYS A 97 19.91 -10.12 5.34
CA LYS A 97 20.42 -11.08 4.34
C LYS A 97 21.33 -10.37 3.34
#